data_AF-A0A849PQ17-F1
#
_entry.id   AF-A0A849PQ17-F1
#
_cell.length_a   1.000
_cell.length_b   1.000
_cell.length_c   1.000
_cell.angle_alpha   90.00
_cell.angle_beta   90.00
_cell.angle_gamma   90.00
#
_symmetry.space_group_name_H-M   'P 1'
#
loop_
_entity.id
_entity.type
_entity.pdbx_description
1 polymer ?
#
loop_
_entity_poly.entity_id
_entity_poly.type
_entity_poly.pdbx_seq_one_letter_code
_entity_poly.pdbx_strand_id
1 'polypeptide(L)'
;PLAFGTVLYGSKFGLKQARGMFGLGATMAILYGQITTNKPVTVKSSTDGKTSDEFELILDIQKNKPVILKHKTKEVSKKGLSVSICLEGDYSKAGSKIRDYVYQTSLITPYASITFDDPKGEKYPYPRMINTMPKPPTIIRPHPYGTDVETIRRMMVESQFEIPTIDDVMIEKVRKDLGLSKKNLGFTAIMEKARKRWKTLSRQVRVAIALMSFLKMDFEKLKKIRIEDIDVPNKKLFYWDFGDSTSKSVDMDPESQYYKQLTNTVQGETLTAFLTKKFQRVGPTTAVKFAKFAGFKPEKRLGTMTNQELAKLSNSLQKFEDFMGPDSSCLAPLGEGALEKGMRKFFNPDFLTVIQRSASAYSGFPFVVEMGIAYGGNISTRGIKVYRFANRIPLLYDEGSDVVLKVVNDIDWSRYKAKGDPPLVIVSHICSTRIPYKTAGKENVADRPEIERELKLAIQFMARKLSVFMNKRGQAEAAKKRANLYAKYVPLIAQFCTELAGKKNEPNIQKILQEEKPIENE
;
A
#
# COMPACT_ATOMS: atom_id res chain seq x y z
N PRO A 1 9.23 -0.35 -22.74
CA PRO A 1 8.33 0.58 -23.49
C PRO A 1 6.97 0.82 -22.82
N LEU A 2 6.11 -0.20 -22.66
CA LEU A 2 4.75 -0.04 -22.09
C LEU A 2 4.74 0.62 -20.70
N ALA A 3 5.70 0.30 -19.84
CA ALA A 3 5.80 0.87 -18.49
C ALA A 3 5.97 2.40 -18.43
N PHE A 4 6.47 3.03 -19.50
CA PHE A 4 6.75 4.47 -19.56
C PHE A 4 5.95 5.20 -20.63
N GLY A 5 5.33 4.48 -21.57
CA GLY A 5 4.54 5.05 -22.66
C GLY A 5 3.10 4.55 -22.72
N THR A 6 2.56 4.04 -21.60
CA THR A 6 1.15 3.70 -21.49
C THR A 6 0.62 4.26 -20.16
N VAL A 7 -0.44 5.05 -20.26
CA VAL A 7 -1.19 5.60 -19.13
C VAL A 7 -1.98 4.46 -18.49
N LEU A 8 -2.03 4.44 -17.14
CA LEU A 8 -2.63 3.35 -16.36
C LEU A 8 -1.99 1.98 -16.64
N TYR A 9 -0.66 1.95 -16.79
CA TYR A 9 0.10 0.70 -16.87
C TYR A 9 0.95 0.50 -15.60
N GLY A 10 0.97 -0.71 -15.07
CA GLY A 10 1.83 -1.02 -13.93
C GLY A 10 1.66 -2.43 -13.37
N SER A 11 2.64 -2.86 -12.60
CA SER A 11 2.61 -4.13 -11.85
C SER A 11 1.91 -4.01 -10.49
N LYS A 12 1.26 -2.87 -10.22
CA LYS A 12 0.78 -2.46 -8.88
C LYS A 12 -0.74 -2.58 -8.71
N PHE A 13 -1.43 -3.30 -9.60
CA PHE A 13 -2.90 -3.45 -9.54
C PHE A 13 -3.38 -4.41 -8.43
N GLY A 14 -2.48 -5.19 -7.82
CA GLY A 14 -2.80 -5.98 -6.63
C GLY A 14 -2.89 -5.11 -5.37
N LEU A 15 -3.73 -5.52 -4.41
CA LEU A 15 -3.82 -4.83 -3.11
C LEU A 15 -2.55 -5.12 -2.29
N LYS A 16 -1.62 -4.16 -2.31
CA LYS A 16 -0.32 -4.22 -1.66
C LYS A 16 0.14 -2.82 -1.26
N GLN A 17 0.82 -2.69 -0.13
CA GLN A 17 1.45 -1.42 0.24
C GLN A 17 2.44 -0.98 -0.84
N ALA A 18 2.21 0.20 -1.40
CA ALA A 18 3.06 0.80 -2.40
C ALA A 18 3.06 2.33 -2.29
N ARG A 19 4.13 2.96 -2.77
CA ARG A 19 4.25 4.42 -2.91
C ARG A 19 3.28 4.96 -3.99
N GLY A 20 3.24 4.29 -5.14
CA GLY A 20 2.35 4.61 -6.27
C GLY A 20 1.20 3.60 -6.37
N MET A 21 0.03 4.03 -6.86
CA MET A 21 -1.17 3.19 -6.95
C MET A 21 -1.61 2.93 -8.40
N PHE A 22 -1.77 3.99 -9.21
CA PHE A 22 -2.44 3.88 -10.52
C PHE A 22 -1.50 3.79 -11.74
N GLY A 23 -0.18 3.73 -11.55
CA GLY A 23 0.76 3.70 -12.70
C GLY A 23 0.79 5.00 -13.52
N LEU A 24 0.30 6.12 -12.98
CA LEU A 24 0.24 7.41 -13.68
C LEU A 24 1.50 8.26 -13.53
N GLY A 25 2.21 8.17 -12.40
CA GLY A 25 3.20 9.18 -12.01
C GLY A 25 4.31 9.41 -13.04
N ALA A 26 5.02 8.36 -13.44
CA ALA A 26 6.11 8.48 -14.40
C ALA A 26 5.60 8.93 -15.79
N THR A 27 4.50 8.36 -16.25
CA THR A 27 3.89 8.68 -17.55
C THR A 27 3.43 10.15 -17.60
N MET A 28 2.90 10.70 -16.51
CA MET A 28 2.52 12.12 -16.43
C MET A 28 3.74 13.05 -16.48
N ALA A 29 4.83 12.70 -15.82
CA ALA A 29 6.08 13.47 -15.91
C ALA A 29 6.64 13.46 -17.34
N ILE A 30 6.59 12.31 -18.03
CA ILE A 30 7.00 12.18 -19.43
C ILE A 30 6.09 13.01 -20.34
N LEU A 31 4.78 12.90 -20.15
CA LEU A 31 3.80 13.66 -20.94
C LEU A 31 3.99 15.17 -20.76
N TYR A 32 4.17 15.64 -19.53
CA TYR A 32 4.44 17.05 -19.25
C TYR A 32 5.75 17.52 -19.90
N GLY A 33 6.81 16.71 -19.81
CA GLY A 33 8.08 17.00 -20.47
C GLY A 33 7.97 17.07 -22.00
N GLN A 34 7.19 16.15 -22.59
CA GLN A 34 6.92 16.12 -24.02
C GLN A 34 6.10 17.34 -24.47
N ILE A 35 5.06 17.74 -23.72
CA ILE A 35 4.24 18.91 -24.06
C ILE A 35 5.06 20.21 -23.98
N THR A 36 5.92 20.34 -22.97
CA THR A 36 6.67 21.58 -22.72
C THR A 36 7.93 21.72 -23.57
N THR A 37 8.66 20.62 -23.79
CA THR A 37 9.99 20.68 -24.46
C THR A 37 10.03 20.00 -25.81
N ASN A 38 9.01 19.20 -26.16
CA ASN A 38 8.96 18.34 -27.34
C ASN A 38 10.18 17.38 -27.46
N LYS A 39 10.83 17.04 -26.35
CA LYS A 39 11.96 16.10 -26.31
C LYS A 39 11.49 14.71 -25.86
N PRO A 40 12.07 13.63 -26.43
CA PRO A 40 11.77 12.27 -26.01
C PRO A 40 12.32 11.97 -24.61
N VAL A 41 11.69 11.02 -23.92
CA VAL A 41 12.26 10.44 -22.69
C VAL A 41 13.33 9.42 -23.07
N THR A 42 14.45 9.44 -22.35
CA THR A 42 15.51 8.43 -22.48
C THR A 42 15.43 7.46 -21.30
N VAL A 43 15.25 6.17 -21.58
CA VAL A 43 15.17 5.11 -20.57
C VAL A 43 16.25 4.08 -20.84
N LYS A 44 17.08 3.80 -19.83
CA LYS A 44 18.13 2.78 -19.88
C LYS A 44 17.87 1.74 -18.79
N SER A 45 17.80 0.46 -19.14
CA SER A 45 17.55 -0.59 -18.16
C SER A 45 18.44 -1.80 -18.39
N SER A 46 19.02 -2.33 -17.31
CA SER A 46 19.76 -3.59 -17.28
C SER A 46 19.29 -4.45 -16.11
N THR A 47 18.83 -5.65 -16.41
CA THR A 47 18.32 -6.63 -15.42
C THR A 47 19.40 -7.62 -14.99
N ASP A 48 20.29 -7.98 -15.91
CA ASP A 48 21.36 -8.97 -15.73
C ASP A 48 22.72 -8.34 -15.39
N GLY A 49 22.87 -7.03 -15.61
CA GLY A 49 24.11 -6.30 -15.36
C GLY A 49 25.20 -6.60 -16.40
N LYS A 50 24.80 -7.14 -17.55
CA LYS A 50 25.65 -7.43 -18.70
C LYS A 50 25.20 -6.65 -19.91
N THR A 51 23.89 -6.60 -20.16
CA THR A 51 23.30 -5.90 -21.29
C THR A 51 22.32 -4.83 -20.78
N SER A 52 22.34 -3.66 -21.41
CA SER A 52 21.43 -2.56 -21.15
C SER A 52 20.70 -2.19 -22.42
N ASP A 53 19.38 -2.19 -22.36
CA ASP A 53 18.55 -1.62 -23.41
C ASP A 53 18.34 -0.13 -23.16
N GLU A 54 18.69 0.68 -24.15
CA GLU A 54 18.49 2.13 -24.18
C GLU A 54 17.38 2.45 -25.17
N PHE A 55 16.31 3.09 -24.70
CA PHE A 55 15.17 3.54 -25.50
C PHE A 55 15.05 5.06 -25.48
N GLU A 56 14.80 5.66 -26.64
CA GLU A 56 14.24 7.01 -26.76
C GLU A 56 12.77 6.87 -27.18
N LEU A 57 11.87 7.38 -26.34
CA LEU A 57 10.42 7.15 -26.47
C LEU A 57 9.66 8.49 -26.44
N ILE A 58 8.54 8.54 -27.16
CA ILE A 58 7.48 9.54 -26.96
C ILE A 58 6.15 8.82 -26.69
N LEU A 59 5.20 9.52 -26.08
CA LEU A 59 3.86 9.03 -25.83
C LEU A 59 2.90 9.46 -26.96
N ASP A 60 2.24 8.50 -27.60
CA ASP A 60 1.04 8.78 -28.41
C ASP A 60 -0.17 8.81 -27.47
N ILE A 61 -0.67 10.03 -27.22
CA ILE A 61 -1.78 10.29 -26.30
C ILE A 61 -3.09 9.72 -26.84
N GLN A 62 -3.32 9.81 -28.15
CA GLN A 62 -4.58 9.35 -28.76
C GLN A 62 -4.68 7.83 -28.71
N LYS A 63 -3.59 7.12 -28.98
CA LYS A 63 -3.57 5.65 -28.97
C LYS A 63 -3.20 5.05 -27.62
N ASN A 64 -2.83 5.88 -26.63
CA ASN A 64 -2.29 5.47 -25.34
C ASN A 64 -1.15 4.42 -25.47
N LYS A 65 -0.21 4.68 -26.39
CA LYS A 65 0.86 3.73 -26.73
C LYS A 65 2.23 4.42 -26.80
N PRO A 66 3.33 3.70 -26.46
CA PRO A 66 4.67 4.21 -26.67
C PRO A 66 4.98 4.24 -28.18
N VAL A 67 5.60 5.32 -28.64
CA VAL A 67 6.28 5.37 -29.94
C VAL A 67 7.78 5.30 -29.67
N ILE A 68 8.41 4.24 -30.18
CA ILE A 68 9.85 4.03 -30.04
C ILE A 68 10.54 4.79 -31.17
N LEU A 69 11.29 5.84 -30.84
CA LEU A 69 12.07 6.59 -31.81
C LEU A 69 13.41 5.91 -32.08
N LYS A 70 14.00 5.32 -31.04
CA LYS A 70 15.31 4.68 -31.10
C LYS A 70 15.43 3.61 -30.04
N HIS A 71 16.08 2.51 -30.40
CA HIS A 71 16.46 1.44 -29.49
C HIS A 71 17.90 1.02 -29.78
N LYS A 72 18.69 0.90 -28.74
CA LYS A 72 20.07 0.39 -28.79
C LYS A 72 20.30 -0.54 -27.61
N THR A 73 21.12 -1.56 -27.82
CA THR A 73 21.60 -2.44 -26.75
C THR A 73 23.09 -2.20 -26.57
N LYS A 74 23.54 -2.09 -25.32
CA LYS A 74 24.94 -1.88 -24.95
C LYS A 74 25.37 -2.83 -23.85
N GLU A 75 26.64 -3.19 -23.85
CA GLU A 75 27.23 -3.89 -22.72
C GLU A 75 27.44 -2.94 -21.54
N VAL A 76 27.10 -3.40 -20.34
CA VAL A 76 27.23 -2.65 -19.09
C VAL A 76 27.72 -3.59 -17.99
N SER A 77 28.27 -3.02 -16.93
CA SER A 77 28.78 -3.77 -15.75
C SER A 77 27.88 -3.68 -14.52
N LYS A 78 26.76 -2.94 -14.59
CA LYS A 78 25.88 -2.68 -13.46
C LYS A 78 24.42 -2.90 -13.82
N LYS A 79 23.68 -3.52 -12.90
CA LYS A 79 22.22 -3.64 -12.93
C LYS A 79 21.56 -2.32 -12.54
N GLY A 80 20.45 -1.96 -13.17
CA GLY A 80 19.70 -0.77 -12.78
C GLY A 80 18.73 -0.23 -13.82
N LEU A 81 18.15 0.91 -13.48
CA LEU A 81 17.24 1.69 -14.32
C LEU A 81 17.65 3.15 -14.23
N SER A 82 17.82 3.79 -15.38
CA SER A 82 18.01 5.24 -15.50
C SER A 82 16.89 5.80 -16.38
N VAL A 83 16.31 6.91 -15.94
CA VAL A 83 15.23 7.63 -16.64
C VAL A 83 15.64 9.09 -16.69
N SER A 84 15.69 9.66 -17.89
CA SER A 84 16.01 11.06 -18.12
C SER A 84 14.86 11.72 -18.87
N ILE A 85 14.26 12.73 -18.25
CA ILE A 85 13.13 13.50 -18.79
C ILE A 85 13.58 14.96 -18.84
N CYS A 86 13.33 15.63 -19.98
CA CYS A 86 13.48 17.07 -20.09
C CYS A 86 12.09 17.69 -19.93
N LEU A 87 11.94 18.64 -19.02
CA LEU A 87 10.70 19.37 -18.76
C LEU A 87 11.01 20.83 -18.48
N GLU A 88 10.04 21.69 -18.73
CA GLU A 88 10.10 23.10 -18.33
C GLU A 88 9.68 23.25 -16.86
N GLY A 89 10.40 24.06 -16.08
CA GLY A 89 10.08 24.28 -14.67
C GLY A 89 10.92 25.37 -14.02
N ASP A 90 10.44 25.90 -12.90
CA ASP A 90 11.07 26.99 -12.13
C ASP A 90 11.77 26.43 -10.88
N TYR A 91 13.07 26.12 -11.01
CA TYR A 91 13.87 25.60 -9.91
C TYR A 91 14.11 26.64 -8.81
N SER A 92 14.12 27.93 -9.12
CA SER A 92 14.31 28.99 -8.12
C SER A 92 13.18 29.00 -7.11
N LYS A 93 11.94 28.70 -7.54
CA LYS A 93 10.78 28.57 -6.64
C LYS A 93 10.68 27.19 -5.99
N ALA A 94 10.91 26.11 -6.74
CA ALA A 94 10.65 24.74 -6.27
C ALA A 94 11.85 24.06 -5.58
N GLY A 95 13.07 24.59 -5.77
CA GLY A 95 14.31 23.91 -5.39
C GLY A 95 14.42 23.59 -3.90
N SER A 96 13.93 24.47 -3.01
CA SER A 96 13.87 24.20 -1.57
C SER A 96 13.02 22.97 -1.24
N LYS A 97 11.82 22.87 -1.82
CA LYS A 97 10.91 21.74 -1.63
C LYS A 97 11.44 20.44 -2.24
N ILE A 98 12.14 20.50 -3.37
CA ILE A 98 12.80 19.32 -3.95
C ILE A 98 13.90 18.82 -3.00
N ARG A 99 14.73 19.71 -2.47
CA ARG A 99 15.76 19.36 -1.48
C ARG A 99 15.13 18.78 -0.21
N ASP A 100 14.07 19.39 0.31
CA ASP A 100 13.33 18.88 1.46
C ASP A 100 12.79 17.47 1.19
N TYR A 101 12.28 17.20 -0.01
CA TYR A 101 11.77 15.86 -0.37
C TYR A 101 12.87 14.80 -0.29
N VAL A 102 14.05 15.09 -0.85
CA VAL A 102 15.18 14.16 -0.81
C VAL A 102 15.69 13.99 0.63
N TYR A 103 15.85 15.09 1.37
CA TYR A 103 16.28 15.11 2.76
C TYR A 103 15.33 14.32 3.68
N GLN A 104 14.03 14.50 3.53
CA GLN A 104 13.04 13.74 4.31
C GLN A 104 12.96 12.28 3.86
N THR A 105 13.17 11.99 2.57
CA THR A 105 13.23 10.61 2.08
C THR A 105 14.39 9.85 2.72
N SER A 106 15.57 10.45 2.86
CA SER A 106 16.71 9.79 3.50
C SER A 106 16.49 9.52 4.99
N LEU A 107 15.63 10.29 5.67
CA LEU A 107 15.19 10.01 7.05
C LEU A 107 14.34 8.73 7.14
N ILE A 108 13.34 8.55 6.26
CA ILE A 108 12.42 7.40 6.31
C ILE A 108 12.93 6.17 5.55
N THR A 109 14.03 6.30 4.81
CA THR A 109 14.75 5.18 4.21
C THR A 109 16.22 5.14 4.63
N PRO A 110 16.51 4.93 5.92
CA PRO A 110 17.88 4.93 6.44
C PRO A 110 18.72 3.78 5.87
N TYR A 111 18.11 2.81 5.20
CA TYR A 111 18.80 1.68 4.56
C TYR A 111 19.29 1.98 3.14
N ALA A 112 18.94 3.14 2.57
CA ALA A 112 19.32 3.55 1.21
C ALA A 112 20.38 4.65 1.24
N SER A 113 21.26 4.66 0.24
CA SER A 113 22.12 5.82 -0.06
C SER A 113 21.47 6.63 -1.18
N ILE A 114 21.32 7.93 -0.97
CA ILE A 114 20.66 8.84 -1.90
C ILE A 114 21.59 10.01 -2.16
N THR A 115 21.78 10.39 -3.41
CA THR A 115 22.51 11.62 -3.78
C THR A 115 21.58 12.48 -4.62
N PHE A 116 21.52 13.77 -4.30
CA PHE A 116 20.82 14.76 -5.11
C PHE A 116 21.84 15.78 -5.62
N ASP A 117 21.96 15.83 -6.95
CA ASP A 117 22.80 16.79 -7.65
C ASP A 117 21.87 17.85 -8.22
N ASP A 118 22.05 19.09 -7.79
CA ASP A 118 21.16 20.17 -8.14
C ASP A 118 21.59 20.91 -9.43
N PRO A 119 20.73 21.72 -10.06
CA PRO A 119 21.08 22.46 -11.27
C PRO A 119 22.21 23.47 -11.12
N LYS A 120 22.57 23.85 -9.88
CA LYS A 120 23.71 24.73 -9.57
C LYS A 120 25.02 23.96 -9.42
N GLY A 121 24.98 22.63 -9.54
CA GLY A 121 26.13 21.74 -9.38
C GLY A 121 26.41 21.36 -7.92
N GLU A 122 25.57 21.77 -6.97
CA GLU A 122 25.71 21.39 -5.57
C GLU A 122 25.27 19.93 -5.38
N LYS A 123 26.07 19.16 -4.65
CA LYS A 123 25.81 17.75 -4.36
C LYS A 123 25.42 17.56 -2.92
N TYR A 124 24.31 16.86 -2.71
CA TYR A 124 23.75 16.55 -1.41
C TYR A 124 23.78 15.03 -1.19
N PRO A 125 24.88 14.48 -0.62
CA PRO A 125 24.99 13.05 -0.34
C PRO A 125 24.31 12.68 0.98
N TYR A 126 23.44 11.68 0.94
CA TYR A 126 22.80 11.07 2.10
C TYR A 126 23.19 9.59 2.16
N PRO A 127 24.29 9.24 2.86
CA PRO A 127 24.74 7.86 2.95
C PRO A 127 23.78 7.04 3.81
N ARG A 128 23.66 5.74 3.48
CA ARG A 128 22.89 4.81 4.30
C ARG A 128 23.34 4.82 5.77
N MET A 129 22.38 4.72 6.67
CA MET A 129 22.57 4.72 8.13
C MET A 129 22.44 3.31 8.72
N ILE A 130 21.65 2.45 8.08
CA ILE A 130 21.47 1.06 8.47
C ILE A 130 21.71 0.13 7.28
N ASN A 131 22.15 -1.10 7.57
CA ASN A 131 22.37 -2.12 6.54
C ASN A 131 21.17 -3.06 6.37
N THR A 132 20.29 -3.15 7.37
CA THR A 132 19.13 -4.03 7.38
C THR A 132 17.95 -3.39 6.64
N MET A 133 17.41 -4.09 5.65
CA MET A 133 16.21 -3.67 4.92
C MET A 133 14.95 -4.30 5.55
N PRO A 134 13.86 -3.55 5.74
CA PRO A 134 12.58 -4.13 6.18
C PRO A 134 12.05 -5.16 5.18
N LYS A 135 11.29 -6.14 5.67
CA LYS A 135 10.64 -7.14 4.82
C LYS A 135 9.77 -6.46 3.75
N PRO A 136 9.78 -6.94 2.50
CA PRO A 136 8.98 -6.35 1.44
C PRO A 136 7.48 -6.63 1.69
N PRO A 137 6.59 -5.71 1.30
CA PRO A 137 5.16 -5.93 1.45
C PRO A 137 4.68 -7.05 0.51
N THR A 138 3.65 -7.78 0.92
CA THR A 138 3.04 -8.87 0.14
C THR A 138 1.70 -8.43 -0.46
N ILE A 139 1.25 -9.16 -1.49
CA ILE A 139 -0.08 -8.94 -2.08
C ILE A 139 -1.10 -9.69 -1.23
N ILE A 140 -2.20 -9.04 -0.89
CA ILE A 140 -3.31 -9.66 -0.18
C ILE A 140 -4.60 -9.62 -0.96
N ARG A 141 -5.51 -10.51 -0.58
CA ARG A 141 -6.91 -10.45 -0.96
C ARG A 141 -7.60 -9.31 -0.20
N PRO A 142 -8.58 -8.64 -0.80
CA PRO A 142 -9.31 -7.56 -0.13
C PRO A 142 -10.15 -8.08 1.03
N HIS A 143 -10.44 -7.16 1.95
CA HIS A 143 -11.32 -7.41 3.08
C HIS A 143 -12.79 -7.12 2.72
N PRO A 144 -13.76 -7.90 3.21
CA PRO A 144 -15.19 -7.69 2.94
C PRO A 144 -15.65 -6.24 3.18
N TYR A 145 -15.30 -5.67 4.34
CA TYR A 145 -15.69 -4.32 4.76
C TYR A 145 -15.24 -3.20 3.80
N GLY A 146 -14.17 -3.41 3.01
CA GLY A 146 -13.62 -2.40 2.11
C GLY A 146 -14.07 -2.51 0.66
N THR A 147 -15.09 -3.34 0.40
CA THR A 147 -15.42 -3.78 -0.95
C THR A 147 -16.67 -3.08 -1.48
N ASP A 148 -16.52 -2.44 -2.64
CA ASP A 148 -17.62 -1.81 -3.39
C ASP A 148 -18.19 -2.76 -4.46
N VAL A 149 -19.32 -2.35 -5.06
CA VAL A 149 -20.03 -3.11 -6.09
C VAL A 149 -19.15 -3.39 -7.31
N GLU A 150 -18.32 -2.42 -7.71
CA GLU A 150 -17.45 -2.55 -8.88
C GLU A 150 -16.31 -3.54 -8.64
N THR A 151 -15.75 -3.54 -7.43
CA THR A 151 -14.77 -4.53 -7.00
C THR A 151 -15.37 -5.94 -7.00
N ILE A 152 -16.62 -6.09 -6.55
CA ILE A 152 -17.34 -7.38 -6.62
C ILE A 152 -17.51 -7.80 -8.08
N ARG A 153 -17.97 -6.91 -8.97
CA ARG A 153 -18.12 -7.20 -10.40
C ARG A 153 -16.81 -7.66 -11.03
N ARG A 154 -15.71 -6.95 -10.79
CA ARG A 154 -14.39 -7.35 -11.29
C ARG A 154 -14.00 -8.75 -10.81
N MET A 155 -14.21 -9.05 -9.53
CA MET A 155 -13.94 -10.39 -8.99
C MET A 155 -14.85 -11.47 -9.58
N MET A 156 -16.10 -11.12 -9.92
CA MET A 156 -17.03 -12.04 -10.58
C MET A 156 -16.55 -12.37 -11.98
N VAL A 157 -16.11 -11.38 -12.76
CA VAL A 157 -15.54 -11.58 -14.10
C VAL A 157 -14.27 -12.42 -14.02
N GLU A 158 -13.36 -12.11 -13.09
CA GLU A 158 -12.16 -12.95 -12.84
C GLU A 158 -12.49 -14.37 -12.35
N SER A 159 -13.70 -14.59 -11.83
CA SER A 159 -14.18 -15.89 -11.34
C SER A 159 -15.02 -16.64 -12.37
N GLN A 160 -15.48 -15.98 -13.44
CA GLN A 160 -16.17 -16.63 -14.52
C GLN A 160 -15.19 -17.57 -15.20
N PHE A 161 -15.59 -18.83 -15.32
CA PHE A 161 -14.79 -19.80 -16.00
C PHE A 161 -14.95 -19.55 -17.50
N GLU A 162 -13.87 -19.09 -18.14
CA GLU A 162 -13.83 -18.86 -19.57
C GLU A 162 -14.19 -20.16 -20.30
N ILE A 163 -15.17 -20.08 -21.19
CA ILE A 163 -15.57 -21.24 -22.01
C ILE A 163 -14.36 -21.56 -22.89
N PRO A 164 -13.76 -22.76 -22.77
CA PRO A 164 -12.57 -23.09 -23.52
C PRO A 164 -12.88 -23.05 -25.01
N THR A 165 -12.02 -22.39 -25.78
CA THR A 165 -12.02 -22.54 -27.24
C THR A 165 -11.72 -24.00 -27.56
N ILE A 166 -12.52 -24.60 -28.43
CA ILE A 166 -12.33 -26.00 -28.86
C ILE A 166 -11.30 -25.99 -29.99
N ASP A 167 -10.03 -25.79 -29.61
CA ASP A 167 -8.87 -25.86 -30.49
C ASP A 167 -8.20 -27.25 -30.44
N ASP A 168 -7.14 -27.45 -31.23
CA ASP A 168 -6.44 -28.73 -31.31
C ASP A 168 -5.89 -29.18 -29.94
N VAL A 169 -5.42 -28.22 -29.12
CA VAL A 169 -4.91 -28.48 -27.76
C VAL A 169 -6.01 -28.99 -26.85
N MET A 170 -7.18 -28.36 -26.89
CA MET A 170 -8.33 -28.78 -26.09
C MET A 170 -8.86 -30.14 -26.55
N ILE A 171 -8.88 -30.42 -27.86
CA ILE A 171 -9.28 -31.72 -28.42
C ILE A 171 -8.32 -32.82 -27.95
N GLU A 172 -7.01 -32.58 -27.98
CA GLU A 172 -6.02 -33.53 -27.46
C GLU A 172 -6.22 -33.81 -25.97
N LYS A 173 -6.51 -32.76 -25.18
CA LYS A 173 -6.82 -32.89 -23.76
C LYS A 173 -8.07 -33.74 -23.52
N VAL A 174 -9.13 -33.51 -24.29
CA VAL A 174 -10.36 -34.32 -24.21
C VAL A 174 -10.07 -35.77 -24.60
N ARG A 175 -9.28 -36.02 -25.65
CA ARG A 175 -8.86 -37.37 -26.07
C ARG A 175 -8.07 -38.09 -24.97
N LYS A 176 -7.13 -37.39 -24.32
CA LYS A 176 -6.32 -37.92 -23.21
C LYS A 176 -7.18 -38.28 -22.00
N ASP A 177 -8.03 -37.35 -21.53
CA ASP A 177 -8.92 -37.58 -20.37
C ASP A 177 -9.93 -38.72 -20.63
N LEU A 178 -10.41 -38.86 -21.86
CA LEU A 178 -11.34 -39.93 -22.24
C LEU A 178 -10.68 -41.26 -22.64
N GLY A 179 -9.35 -41.31 -22.78
CA GLY A 179 -8.64 -42.51 -23.24
C GLY A 179 -9.03 -42.91 -24.67
N LEU A 180 -9.05 -41.95 -25.60
CA LEU A 180 -9.37 -42.17 -27.01
C LEU A 180 -8.09 -42.51 -27.79
N SER A 181 -8.03 -43.71 -28.37
CA SER A 181 -6.90 -44.19 -29.19
C SER A 181 -7.05 -43.93 -30.70
N LYS A 182 -8.28 -43.71 -31.20
CA LYS A 182 -8.57 -43.43 -32.62
C LYS A 182 -8.73 -41.92 -32.84
N LYS A 183 -8.15 -41.38 -33.92
CA LYS A 183 -8.23 -39.96 -34.30
C LYS A 183 -9.66 -39.53 -34.72
N ASN A 184 -10.39 -40.40 -35.41
CA ASN A 184 -11.75 -40.10 -35.90
C ASN A 184 -12.79 -40.93 -35.14
N LEU A 185 -13.33 -40.37 -34.06
CA LEU A 185 -14.50 -40.91 -33.37
C LEU A 185 -15.68 -39.97 -33.63
N GLY A 186 -16.81 -40.55 -34.04
CA GLY A 186 -18.06 -39.79 -34.19
C GLY A 186 -18.60 -39.31 -32.84
N PHE A 187 -19.46 -38.30 -32.88
CA PHE A 187 -20.13 -37.69 -31.72
C PHE A 187 -20.68 -38.73 -30.71
N THR A 188 -21.39 -39.75 -31.19
CA THR A 188 -22.04 -40.78 -30.36
C THR A 188 -21.05 -41.56 -29.51
N ALA A 189 -19.93 -42.00 -30.08
CA ALA A 189 -18.90 -42.78 -29.39
C ALA A 189 -18.15 -41.95 -28.33
N ILE A 190 -17.97 -40.65 -28.58
CA ILE A 190 -17.35 -39.72 -27.62
C ILE A 190 -18.29 -39.53 -26.43
N MET A 191 -19.58 -39.31 -26.68
CA MET A 191 -20.59 -39.11 -25.64
C MET A 191 -20.77 -40.35 -24.75
N GLU A 192 -20.73 -41.56 -25.30
CA GLU A 192 -20.86 -42.79 -24.52
C GLU A 192 -19.70 -42.97 -23.52
N LYS A 193 -18.46 -42.78 -23.98
CA LYS A 193 -17.28 -42.83 -23.12
C LYS A 193 -17.29 -41.71 -22.06
N ALA A 194 -17.73 -40.51 -22.45
CA ALA A 194 -17.86 -39.40 -21.53
C ALA A 194 -18.86 -39.67 -20.40
N ARG A 195 -20.00 -40.32 -20.70
CA ARG A 195 -20.97 -40.74 -19.67
C ARG A 195 -20.34 -41.67 -18.63
N LYS A 196 -19.58 -42.68 -19.08
CA LYS A 196 -18.93 -43.66 -18.20
C LYS A 196 -17.88 -43.04 -17.28
N ARG A 197 -17.14 -42.04 -17.76
CA ARG A 197 -16.01 -41.42 -17.03
C ARG A 197 -16.31 -40.02 -16.46
N TRP A 198 -17.56 -39.55 -16.50
CA TRP A 198 -17.92 -38.15 -16.21
C TRP A 198 -17.30 -37.59 -14.92
N LYS A 199 -17.35 -38.36 -13.82
CA LYS A 199 -16.85 -37.95 -12.49
C LYS A 199 -15.33 -37.79 -12.42
N THR A 200 -14.56 -38.45 -13.31
CA THR A 200 -13.09 -38.39 -13.33
C THR A 200 -12.56 -37.33 -14.30
N LEU A 201 -13.42 -36.75 -15.16
CA LEU A 201 -13.00 -35.74 -16.14
C LEU A 201 -12.65 -34.42 -15.48
N SER A 202 -11.67 -33.72 -16.06
CA SER A 202 -11.35 -32.34 -15.68
C SER A 202 -12.50 -31.38 -16.01
N ARG A 203 -12.60 -30.26 -15.28
CA ARG A 203 -13.68 -29.27 -15.46
C ARG A 203 -13.75 -28.73 -16.89
N GLN A 204 -12.60 -28.44 -17.51
CA GLN A 204 -12.52 -27.99 -18.91
C GLN A 204 -13.10 -29.04 -19.86
N VAL A 205 -12.74 -30.31 -19.69
CA VAL A 205 -13.23 -31.40 -20.54
C VAL A 205 -14.73 -31.62 -20.37
N ARG A 206 -15.26 -31.51 -19.14
CA ARG A 206 -16.71 -31.56 -18.90
C ARG A 206 -17.47 -30.44 -19.60
N VAL A 207 -16.93 -29.23 -19.63
CA VAL A 207 -17.55 -28.09 -20.34
C VAL A 207 -17.54 -28.33 -21.85
N ALA A 208 -16.42 -28.76 -22.41
CA ALA A 208 -16.33 -29.10 -23.84
C ALA A 208 -17.34 -30.19 -24.24
N ILE A 209 -17.43 -31.28 -23.46
CA ILE A 209 -18.39 -32.37 -23.71
C ILE A 209 -19.84 -31.88 -23.53
N ALA A 210 -20.10 -30.98 -22.60
CA ALA A 210 -21.43 -30.42 -22.43
C ALA A 210 -21.84 -29.57 -23.65
N LEU A 211 -20.92 -28.76 -24.20
CA LEU A 211 -21.14 -28.04 -25.47
C LEU A 211 -21.38 -29.02 -26.63
N MET A 212 -20.56 -30.07 -26.74
CA MET A 212 -20.75 -31.14 -27.72
C MET A 212 -22.17 -31.70 -27.66
N SER A 213 -22.65 -31.99 -26.45
CA SER A 213 -23.97 -32.59 -26.23
C SER A 213 -25.12 -31.75 -26.78
N PHE A 214 -25.08 -30.43 -26.59
CA PHE A 214 -26.16 -29.54 -27.03
C PHE A 214 -26.05 -29.22 -28.51
N LEU A 215 -24.83 -28.99 -29.01
CA LEU A 215 -24.60 -28.68 -30.42
C LEU A 215 -24.74 -29.90 -31.33
N LYS A 216 -24.65 -31.12 -30.77
CA LYS A 216 -24.65 -32.40 -31.52
C LYS A 216 -23.58 -32.44 -32.63
N MET A 217 -22.43 -31.82 -32.36
CA MET A 217 -21.29 -31.69 -33.28
C MET A 217 -20.10 -32.54 -32.82
N ASP A 218 -19.28 -32.98 -33.78
CA ASP A 218 -17.99 -33.61 -33.53
C ASP A 218 -16.86 -32.56 -33.41
N PHE A 219 -15.64 -32.98 -33.09
CA PHE A 219 -14.52 -32.08 -32.86
C PHE A 219 -14.16 -31.21 -34.08
N GLU A 220 -14.27 -31.75 -35.29
CA GLU A 220 -13.97 -31.02 -36.53
C GLU A 220 -14.94 -29.87 -36.79
N LYS A 221 -16.24 -30.08 -36.51
CA LYS A 221 -17.24 -29.02 -36.59
C LYS A 221 -17.11 -28.01 -35.45
N LEU A 222 -16.80 -28.47 -34.23
CA LEU A 222 -16.64 -27.60 -33.07
C LEU A 222 -15.43 -26.68 -33.16
N LYS A 223 -14.40 -27.07 -33.92
CA LYS A 223 -13.26 -26.20 -34.23
C LYS A 223 -13.65 -24.98 -35.08
N LYS A 224 -14.76 -25.08 -35.83
CA LYS A 224 -15.27 -24.03 -36.73
C LYS A 224 -16.34 -23.17 -36.10
N ILE A 225 -16.55 -23.25 -34.79
CA ILE A 225 -17.52 -22.40 -34.10
C ILE A 225 -16.88 -21.59 -32.99
N ARG A 226 -17.49 -20.45 -32.66
CA ARG A 226 -17.19 -19.68 -31.46
C ARG A 226 -18.45 -19.55 -30.64
N ILE A 227 -18.42 -19.97 -29.37
CA ILE A 227 -19.54 -19.72 -28.47
C ILE A 227 -19.62 -18.21 -28.21
N GLU A 228 -20.78 -17.61 -28.45
CA GLU A 228 -21.01 -16.18 -28.28
C GLU A 228 -21.63 -15.90 -26.90
N ASP A 229 -22.69 -16.62 -26.56
CA ASP A 229 -23.37 -16.46 -25.28
C ASP A 229 -24.13 -17.74 -24.86
N ILE A 230 -24.35 -17.90 -23.57
CA ILE A 230 -25.20 -18.94 -22.98
C ILE A 230 -26.29 -18.25 -22.17
N ASP A 231 -27.44 -18.05 -22.79
CA ASP A 231 -28.61 -17.46 -22.16
C ASP A 231 -29.33 -18.51 -21.31
N VAL A 232 -28.98 -18.53 -20.03
CA VAL A 232 -29.56 -19.47 -19.06
C VAL A 232 -31.06 -19.22 -18.82
N PRO A 233 -31.56 -17.98 -18.66
CA PRO A 233 -32.99 -17.69 -18.54
C PRO A 233 -33.84 -18.22 -19.71
N ASN A 234 -33.42 -17.97 -20.95
CA ASN A 234 -34.14 -18.43 -22.15
C ASN A 234 -33.74 -19.83 -22.58
N LYS A 235 -32.80 -20.47 -21.87
CA LYS A 235 -32.28 -21.82 -22.13
C LYS A 235 -31.67 -21.96 -23.54
N LYS A 236 -31.03 -20.91 -24.05
CA LYS A 236 -30.45 -20.88 -25.39
C LYS A 236 -28.93 -20.79 -25.36
N LEU A 237 -28.28 -21.54 -26.25
CA LEU A 237 -26.86 -21.46 -26.53
C LEU A 237 -26.66 -20.75 -27.86
N PHE A 238 -25.97 -19.61 -27.86
CA PHE A 238 -25.64 -18.84 -29.07
C PHE A 238 -24.20 -19.11 -29.49
N TYR A 239 -23.99 -19.36 -30.78
CA TYR A 239 -22.68 -19.58 -31.34
C TYR A 239 -22.57 -19.01 -32.75
N TRP A 240 -21.38 -18.51 -33.07
CA TRP A 240 -20.99 -18.12 -34.42
C TRP A 240 -20.44 -19.33 -35.15
N ASP A 241 -20.96 -19.61 -36.34
CA ASP A 241 -20.46 -20.65 -37.23
C ASP A 241 -19.56 -20.00 -38.29
N PHE A 242 -18.26 -20.29 -38.28
CA PHE A 242 -17.32 -19.76 -39.27
C PHE A 242 -17.48 -20.41 -40.65
N GLY A 243 -18.13 -21.59 -40.74
CA GLY A 243 -18.42 -22.21 -42.02
C GLY A 243 -19.47 -21.42 -42.80
N ASP A 244 -20.55 -21.04 -42.12
CA ASP A 244 -21.70 -20.36 -42.74
C ASP A 244 -21.72 -18.86 -42.47
N SER A 245 -20.76 -18.34 -41.70
CA SER A 245 -20.65 -16.93 -41.28
C SER A 245 -21.93 -16.36 -40.68
N THR A 246 -22.61 -17.14 -39.84
CA THR A 246 -23.89 -16.77 -39.21
C THR A 246 -23.91 -17.11 -37.72
N SER A 247 -24.59 -16.30 -36.92
CA SER A 247 -24.96 -16.62 -35.53
C SER A 247 -26.15 -17.57 -35.53
N LYS A 248 -26.01 -18.69 -34.83
CA LYS A 248 -27.06 -19.71 -34.64
C LYS A 248 -27.37 -19.87 -33.16
N SER A 249 -28.56 -20.37 -32.86
CA SER A 249 -28.99 -20.66 -31.48
C SER A 249 -29.52 -22.09 -31.35
N VAL A 250 -29.26 -22.73 -30.22
CA VAL A 250 -29.78 -24.07 -29.90
C VAL A 250 -30.47 -24.06 -28.54
N ASP A 251 -31.63 -24.70 -28.46
CA ASP A 251 -32.34 -24.91 -27.20
C ASP A 251 -31.62 -25.96 -26.34
N MET A 252 -31.36 -25.59 -25.10
CA MET A 252 -30.73 -26.45 -24.11
C MET A 252 -31.79 -27.16 -23.28
N ASP A 253 -31.81 -28.50 -23.36
CA ASP A 253 -32.63 -29.36 -22.51
C ASP A 253 -32.23 -29.26 -21.02
N PRO A 254 -33.11 -28.79 -20.11
CA PRO A 254 -32.84 -28.68 -18.68
C PRO A 254 -32.69 -30.01 -17.93
N GLU A 255 -33.28 -31.11 -18.44
CA GLU A 255 -33.22 -32.43 -17.79
C GLU A 255 -31.88 -33.12 -18.04
N SER A 256 -31.17 -32.68 -19.08
CA SER A 256 -29.83 -33.17 -19.42
C SER A 256 -28.83 -32.96 -18.28
N GLN A 257 -28.06 -34.01 -17.95
CA GLN A 257 -26.96 -33.91 -16.97
C GLN A 257 -25.89 -32.86 -17.36
N TYR A 258 -25.80 -32.53 -18.66
CA TYR A 258 -24.85 -31.56 -19.20
C TYR A 258 -25.31 -30.11 -18.98
N TYR A 259 -26.62 -29.89 -18.82
CA TYR A 259 -27.20 -28.57 -18.58
C TYR A 259 -26.63 -27.94 -17.32
N LYS A 260 -26.65 -28.70 -16.21
CA LYS A 260 -26.09 -28.27 -14.93
C LYS A 260 -24.61 -27.91 -15.02
N GLN A 261 -23.83 -28.54 -15.91
CA GLN A 261 -22.41 -28.24 -16.07
C GLN A 261 -22.18 -26.90 -16.77
N LEU A 262 -22.94 -26.60 -17.83
CA LEU A 262 -22.83 -25.32 -18.54
C LEU A 262 -23.40 -24.17 -17.72
N THR A 263 -24.58 -24.35 -17.10
CA THR A 263 -25.18 -23.30 -16.28
C THR A 263 -24.31 -22.95 -15.08
N ASN A 264 -23.74 -23.93 -14.36
CA ASN A 264 -22.81 -23.64 -13.26
C ASN A 264 -21.52 -22.95 -13.72
N THR A 265 -21.09 -23.17 -14.96
CA THR A 265 -19.92 -22.49 -15.53
C THR A 265 -20.21 -21.02 -15.80
N VAL A 266 -21.36 -20.73 -16.41
CA VAL A 266 -21.80 -19.37 -16.78
C VAL A 266 -22.22 -18.56 -15.56
N GLN A 267 -22.97 -19.18 -14.64
CA GLN A 267 -23.46 -18.54 -13.41
C GLN A 267 -22.35 -18.29 -12.37
N GLY A 268 -21.15 -18.85 -12.56
CA GLY A 268 -19.99 -18.58 -11.71
C GLY A 268 -20.01 -19.30 -10.36
N GLU A 269 -19.29 -18.78 -9.38
CA GLU A 269 -19.18 -19.38 -8.05
C GLU A 269 -20.44 -19.14 -7.18
N THR A 270 -20.66 -20.01 -6.19
CA THR A 270 -21.66 -19.77 -5.15
C THR A 270 -21.18 -18.63 -4.25
N LEU A 271 -22.13 -17.93 -3.60
CA LEU A 271 -21.82 -16.83 -2.69
C LEU A 271 -20.83 -17.26 -1.59
N THR A 272 -21.02 -18.42 -0.99
CA THR A 272 -20.13 -18.94 0.06
C THR A 272 -18.71 -19.24 -0.45
N ALA A 273 -18.60 -19.86 -1.63
CA ALA A 273 -17.32 -20.17 -2.24
C ALA A 273 -16.57 -18.88 -2.61
N PHE A 274 -17.27 -17.93 -3.22
CA PHE A 274 -16.72 -16.62 -3.55
C PHE A 274 -16.21 -15.89 -2.31
N LEU A 275 -17.03 -15.84 -1.25
CA LEU A 275 -16.66 -15.15 -0.01
C LEU A 275 -15.37 -15.72 0.59
N THR A 276 -15.25 -17.05 0.59
CA THR A 276 -14.09 -17.76 1.15
C THR A 276 -12.83 -17.63 0.27
N LYS A 277 -12.99 -17.65 -1.05
CA LYS A 277 -11.86 -17.63 -2.00
C LYS A 277 -11.37 -16.22 -2.31
N LYS A 278 -12.26 -15.23 -2.43
CA LYS A 278 -11.90 -13.90 -2.90
C LYS A 278 -11.56 -12.91 -1.79
N PHE A 279 -12.08 -13.13 -0.57
CA PHE A 279 -11.76 -12.28 0.57
C PHE A 279 -10.76 -12.91 1.52
N GLN A 280 -10.00 -12.05 2.19
CA GLN A 280 -9.15 -12.47 3.31
C GLN A 280 -10.00 -12.71 4.56
N ARG A 281 -9.53 -13.59 5.45
CA ARG A 281 -10.10 -13.80 6.80
C ARG A 281 -11.59 -14.19 6.83
N VAL A 282 -12.11 -14.75 5.73
CA VAL A 282 -13.47 -15.32 5.65
C VAL A 282 -13.38 -16.83 5.52
N GLY A 283 -13.84 -17.54 6.55
CA GLY A 283 -13.98 -19.00 6.53
C GLY A 283 -15.38 -19.45 6.07
N PRO A 284 -15.57 -20.76 5.79
CA PRO A 284 -16.87 -21.30 5.37
C PRO A 284 -18.01 -21.01 6.36
N THR A 285 -17.73 -21.10 7.65
CA THR A 285 -18.71 -20.83 8.73
C THR A 285 -19.15 -19.37 8.73
N THR A 286 -18.20 -18.44 8.66
CA THR A 286 -18.47 -17.00 8.56
C THR A 286 -19.23 -16.66 7.28
N ALA A 287 -18.89 -17.29 6.15
CA ALA A 287 -19.58 -17.09 4.88
C ALA A 287 -21.06 -17.50 4.94
N VAL A 288 -21.39 -18.62 5.60
CA VAL A 288 -22.77 -19.05 5.81
C VAL A 288 -23.53 -18.11 6.74
N LYS A 289 -22.90 -17.69 7.86
CA LYS A 289 -23.49 -16.69 8.78
C LYS A 289 -23.80 -15.38 8.05
N PHE A 290 -22.85 -14.90 7.25
CA PHE A 290 -23.03 -13.70 6.44
C PHE A 290 -24.17 -13.85 5.42
N ALA A 291 -24.24 -14.98 4.70
CA ALA A 291 -25.31 -15.20 3.72
C ALA A 291 -26.69 -15.13 4.39
N LYS A 292 -26.83 -15.73 5.58
CA LYS A 292 -28.06 -15.65 6.39
C LYS A 292 -28.36 -14.21 6.81
N PHE A 293 -27.37 -13.45 7.30
CA PHE A 293 -27.52 -12.04 7.68
C PHE A 293 -27.97 -11.15 6.52
N ALA A 294 -27.37 -11.33 5.34
CA ALA A 294 -27.69 -10.54 4.15
C ALA A 294 -29.01 -10.97 3.46
N GLY A 295 -29.65 -12.05 3.93
CA GLY A 295 -30.88 -12.59 3.34
C GLY A 295 -30.65 -13.26 1.99
N PHE A 296 -29.48 -13.87 1.77
CA PHE A 296 -29.16 -14.64 0.57
C PHE A 296 -29.09 -16.14 0.89
N LYS A 297 -29.45 -16.97 -0.09
CA LYS A 297 -29.21 -18.41 -0.01
C LYS A 297 -27.69 -18.69 -0.19
N PRO A 298 -27.06 -19.55 0.63
CA PRO A 298 -25.64 -19.87 0.52
C PRO A 298 -25.22 -20.38 -0.87
N GLU A 299 -26.11 -21.07 -1.55
CA GLU A 299 -25.92 -21.68 -2.88
C GLU A 299 -26.19 -20.70 -4.03
N LYS A 300 -26.67 -19.48 -3.72
CA LYS A 300 -26.94 -18.48 -4.74
C LYS A 300 -25.66 -18.17 -5.52
N ARG A 301 -25.77 -18.24 -6.84
CA ARG A 301 -24.68 -17.98 -7.78
C ARG A 301 -24.54 -16.49 -8.01
N LEU A 302 -23.30 -16.00 -8.15
CA LEU A 302 -23.07 -14.57 -8.33
C LEU A 302 -23.47 -14.06 -9.71
N GLY A 303 -23.26 -14.87 -10.76
CA GLY A 303 -23.61 -14.49 -12.13
C GLY A 303 -25.12 -14.28 -12.36
N THR A 304 -25.96 -14.71 -11.42
CA THR A 304 -27.42 -14.49 -11.48
C THR A 304 -27.90 -13.33 -10.61
N MET A 305 -27.00 -12.62 -9.93
CA MET A 305 -27.39 -11.48 -9.08
C MET A 305 -27.73 -10.25 -9.92
N THR A 306 -28.83 -9.58 -9.56
CA THR A 306 -29.19 -8.30 -10.18
C THR A 306 -28.33 -7.16 -9.62
N ASN A 307 -28.32 -6.00 -10.28
CA ASN A 307 -27.60 -4.81 -9.79
C ASN A 307 -28.04 -4.38 -8.39
N GLN A 308 -29.33 -4.50 -8.07
CA GLN A 308 -29.87 -4.20 -6.74
C GLN A 308 -29.36 -5.20 -5.69
N GLU A 309 -29.27 -6.48 -6.06
CA GLU A 309 -28.74 -7.51 -5.17
C GLU A 309 -27.25 -7.36 -4.92
N LEU A 310 -26.47 -6.96 -5.93
CA LEU A 310 -25.05 -6.64 -5.76
C LEU A 310 -24.82 -5.42 -4.86
N ALA A 311 -25.66 -4.39 -4.99
CA ALA A 311 -25.64 -3.24 -4.08
C ALA A 311 -25.99 -3.66 -2.64
N LYS A 312 -27.03 -4.49 -2.47
CA LYS A 312 -27.38 -5.08 -1.17
C LYS A 312 -26.24 -5.91 -0.58
N LEU A 313 -25.57 -6.72 -1.40
CA LEU A 313 -24.41 -7.51 -1.00
C LEU A 313 -23.27 -6.62 -0.50
N SER A 314 -22.87 -5.59 -1.26
CA SER A 314 -21.81 -4.65 -0.87
C SER A 314 -22.14 -3.93 0.44
N ASN A 315 -23.37 -3.39 0.58
CA ASN A 315 -23.81 -2.75 1.82
C ASN A 315 -23.82 -3.72 3.01
N SER A 316 -24.20 -4.98 2.79
CA SER A 316 -24.20 -5.99 3.84
C SER A 316 -22.78 -6.36 4.28
N LEU A 317 -21.82 -6.41 3.34
CA LEU A 317 -20.41 -6.69 3.66
C LEU A 317 -19.78 -5.63 4.58
N GLN A 318 -20.26 -4.39 4.52
CA GLN A 318 -19.80 -3.29 5.37
C GLN A 318 -20.46 -3.28 6.75
N LYS A 319 -21.69 -3.80 6.87
CA LYS A 319 -22.44 -3.77 8.14
C LYS A 319 -22.25 -5.02 9.01
N PHE A 320 -21.66 -6.07 8.47
CA PHE A 320 -21.49 -7.33 9.19
C PHE A 320 -20.27 -7.28 10.13
N GLU A 321 -20.51 -7.35 11.44
CA GLU A 321 -19.48 -7.16 12.47
C GLU A 321 -18.66 -8.42 12.80
N ASP A 322 -19.17 -9.62 12.48
CA ASP A 322 -18.46 -10.89 12.77
C ASP A 322 -17.24 -11.13 11.84
N PHE A 323 -16.91 -10.21 10.93
CA PHE A 323 -15.67 -10.31 10.16
C PHE A 323 -14.46 -10.03 11.05
N MET A 324 -13.48 -10.93 11.01
CA MET A 324 -12.20 -10.68 11.66
C MET A 324 -11.49 -9.50 10.98
N GLY A 325 -10.75 -8.69 11.75
CA GLY A 325 -9.97 -7.60 11.19
C GLY A 325 -9.00 -8.03 10.06
N PRO A 326 -8.66 -7.13 9.13
CA PRO A 326 -7.78 -7.44 8.00
C PRO A 326 -6.38 -7.85 8.45
N ASP A 327 -5.73 -8.67 7.64
CA ASP A 327 -4.37 -9.12 7.92
C ASP A 327 -3.36 -7.99 7.72
N SER A 328 -2.61 -7.68 8.78
CA SER A 328 -1.59 -6.63 8.75
C SER A 328 -0.21 -7.10 8.33
N SER A 329 -0.02 -8.43 8.21
CA SER A 329 1.27 -9.04 7.85
C SER A 329 1.77 -8.62 6.47
N CYS A 330 0.87 -8.10 5.62
CA CYS A 330 1.19 -7.62 4.29
C CYS A 330 1.88 -6.26 4.24
N LEU A 331 1.83 -5.51 5.33
CA LEU A 331 2.45 -4.21 5.44
C LEU A 331 3.94 -4.34 5.70
N ALA A 332 4.69 -3.37 5.20
CA ALA A 332 6.11 -3.19 5.42
C ALA A 332 6.34 -1.86 6.17
N PRO A 333 6.04 -1.81 7.48
CA PRO A 333 6.45 -0.70 8.34
C PRO A 333 7.97 -0.51 8.31
N LEU A 334 8.46 0.65 8.75
CA LEU A 334 9.91 0.87 8.86
C LEU A 334 10.49 0.08 10.05
N GLY A 335 9.74 0.00 11.14
CA GLY A 335 10.14 -0.55 12.42
C GLY A 335 10.61 0.52 13.40
N GLU A 336 10.26 0.35 14.67
CA GLU A 336 10.65 1.26 15.77
C GLU A 336 12.17 1.50 15.81
N GLY A 337 12.98 0.43 15.75
CA GLY A 337 14.43 0.55 15.83
C GLY A 337 15.09 1.22 14.62
N ALA A 338 14.53 1.06 13.42
CA ALA A 338 15.06 1.73 12.22
C ALA A 338 14.70 3.22 12.21
N LEU A 339 13.47 3.56 12.61
CA LEU A 339 13.02 4.94 12.73
C LEU A 339 13.79 5.67 13.85
N GLU A 340 14.03 5.03 14.99
CA GLU A 340 14.81 5.62 16.08
C GLU A 340 16.25 5.93 15.65
N LYS A 341 16.94 4.97 15.01
CA LYS A 341 18.30 5.19 14.49
C LYS A 341 18.36 6.31 13.45
N GLY A 342 17.36 6.37 12.58
CA GLY A 342 17.20 7.47 11.61
C GLY A 342 17.10 8.82 12.33
N MET A 343 16.11 8.98 13.21
CA MET A 343 15.89 10.24 13.94
C MET A 343 17.08 10.66 14.79
N ARG A 344 17.74 9.71 15.48
CA ARG A 344 18.91 10.00 16.30
C ARG A 344 20.05 10.61 15.48
N LYS A 345 20.36 10.01 14.33
CA LYS A 345 21.44 10.50 13.46
C LYS A 345 21.08 11.78 12.72
N PHE A 346 19.80 11.98 12.39
CA PHE A 346 19.32 13.17 11.67
C PHE A 346 19.24 14.42 12.57
N PHE A 347 18.75 14.27 13.81
CA PHE A 347 18.44 15.41 14.66
C PHE A 347 19.39 15.60 15.84
N ASN A 348 20.18 14.58 16.20
CA ASN A 348 21.03 14.56 17.39
C ASN A 348 20.35 15.15 18.65
N PRO A 349 19.22 14.58 19.11
CA PRO A 349 18.42 15.18 20.17
C PRO A 349 18.87 14.73 21.57
N ASP A 350 18.53 15.53 22.60
CA ASP A 350 18.72 15.17 24.01
C ASP A 350 17.76 14.05 24.44
N PHE A 351 16.55 14.05 23.86
CA PHE A 351 15.52 13.06 24.11
C PHE A 351 14.92 12.56 22.79
N LEU A 352 14.76 11.25 22.69
CA LEU A 352 14.13 10.58 21.56
C LEU A 352 13.29 9.41 22.06
N THR A 353 12.05 9.32 21.60
CA THR A 353 11.26 8.09 21.73
C THR A 353 10.47 7.85 20.47
N VAL A 354 10.32 6.58 20.11
CA VAL A 354 9.58 6.11 18.94
C VAL A 354 8.57 5.07 19.40
N ILE A 355 7.48 4.93 18.67
CA ILE A 355 6.49 3.88 18.85
C ILE A 355 5.99 3.40 17.49
N GLN A 356 5.91 2.08 17.32
CA GLN A 356 5.07 1.45 16.31
C GLN A 356 3.81 0.91 16.98
N ARG A 357 2.64 1.37 16.53
CA ARG A 357 1.36 0.88 17.04
C ARG A 357 1.04 -0.51 16.50
N SER A 358 0.16 -1.23 17.19
CA SER A 358 -0.48 -2.41 16.63
C SER A 358 -1.22 -2.04 15.35
N ALA A 359 -1.27 -2.97 14.41
CA ALA A 359 -2.04 -2.72 13.20
C ALA A 359 -3.53 -2.55 13.52
N SER A 360 -4.14 -1.63 12.80
CA SER A 360 -5.57 -1.34 12.86
C SER A 360 -6.13 -1.38 11.44
N ALA A 361 -7.42 -1.11 11.29
CA ALA A 361 -8.11 -1.14 10.01
C ALA A 361 -9.04 0.05 9.87
N TYR A 362 -9.12 0.60 8.66
CA TYR A 362 -10.14 1.57 8.31
C TYR A 362 -10.75 1.13 6.97
N SER A 363 -12.08 1.13 6.85
CA SER A 363 -12.75 0.76 5.60
C SER A 363 -12.20 -0.53 4.95
N GLY A 364 -11.84 -1.55 5.75
CA GLY A 364 -11.29 -2.83 5.27
C GLY A 364 -9.82 -2.81 4.82
N PHE A 365 -9.11 -1.69 4.95
CA PHE A 365 -7.68 -1.60 4.65
C PHE A 365 -6.87 -1.65 5.95
N PRO A 366 -5.92 -2.59 6.10
CA PRO A 366 -5.04 -2.62 7.26
C PRO A 366 -4.07 -1.44 7.20
N PHE A 367 -3.82 -0.82 8.33
CA PHE A 367 -2.82 0.23 8.48
C PHE A 367 -2.02 0.11 9.78
N VAL A 368 -0.81 0.65 9.77
CA VAL A 368 0.08 0.77 10.93
C VAL A 368 0.53 2.22 11.03
N VAL A 369 0.51 2.75 12.25
CA VAL A 369 1.03 4.08 12.58
C VAL A 369 2.35 3.92 13.31
N GLU A 370 3.37 4.58 12.80
CA GLU A 370 4.66 4.76 13.45
C GLU A 370 4.84 6.24 13.75
N MET A 371 5.26 6.57 14.96
CA MET A 371 5.56 7.96 15.31
C MET A 371 6.82 8.04 16.17
N GLY A 372 7.53 9.15 16.06
CA GLY A 372 8.66 9.49 16.90
C GLY A 372 8.60 10.94 17.35
N ILE A 373 9.11 11.21 18.54
CA ILE A 373 9.27 12.56 19.08
C ILE A 373 10.72 12.74 19.50
N ALA A 374 11.31 13.87 19.10
CA ALA A 374 12.66 14.27 19.43
C ALA A 374 12.66 15.68 20.04
N TYR A 375 13.46 15.90 21.07
CA TYR A 375 13.51 17.18 21.78
C TYR A 375 14.96 17.58 22.10
N GLY A 376 15.28 18.86 21.95
CA GLY A 376 16.57 19.45 22.32
C GLY A 376 17.72 19.08 21.37
N GLY A 377 18.96 19.17 21.87
CA GLY A 377 20.17 18.92 21.09
C GLY A 377 20.35 19.90 19.92
N ASN A 378 20.59 19.37 18.72
CA ASN A 378 20.81 20.18 17.50
C ASN A 378 19.51 20.64 16.82
N ILE A 379 18.36 20.44 17.45
CA ILE A 379 17.07 20.89 16.91
C ILE A 379 16.99 22.42 17.03
N SER A 380 17.14 23.11 15.91
CA SER A 380 17.13 24.58 15.83
C SER A 380 15.74 25.21 15.69
N THR A 381 14.67 24.41 15.68
CA THR A 381 13.32 24.90 15.41
C THR A 381 12.77 25.66 16.61
N ARG A 382 12.21 26.85 16.36
CA ARG A 382 11.37 27.56 17.34
C ARG A 382 9.95 27.03 17.19
N GLY A 383 9.57 26.11 18.07
CA GLY A 383 8.28 25.44 18.06
C GLY A 383 8.31 24.04 17.43
N ILE A 384 7.11 23.47 17.32
CA ILE A 384 6.91 22.08 16.95
C ILE A 384 6.99 21.91 15.43
N LYS A 385 7.98 21.15 14.96
CA LYS A 385 8.11 20.79 13.54
C LYS A 385 7.63 19.36 13.31
N VAL A 386 6.71 19.18 12.34
CA VAL A 386 6.11 17.87 12.04
C VAL A 386 6.58 17.37 10.67
N TYR A 387 7.22 16.20 10.66
CA TYR A 387 7.56 15.46 9.44
C TYR A 387 6.50 14.39 9.20
N ARG A 388 5.84 14.44 8.06
CA ARG A 388 4.72 13.57 7.71
C ARG A 388 5.11 12.60 6.61
N PHE A 389 4.85 11.32 6.83
CA PHE A 389 5.13 10.28 5.87
C PHE A 389 3.91 9.39 5.65
N ALA A 390 3.63 9.05 4.39
CA ALA A 390 2.66 8.02 4.03
C ALA A 390 3.30 7.00 3.09
N ASN A 391 3.30 5.72 3.46
CA ASN A 391 3.96 4.64 2.69
C ASN A 391 5.41 4.99 2.27
N ARG A 392 6.18 5.59 3.19
CA ARG A 392 7.57 6.07 2.98
C ARG A 392 7.69 7.17 1.91
N ILE A 393 6.64 7.97 1.70
CA ILE A 393 6.65 9.20 0.89
C ILE A 393 6.54 10.39 1.85
N PRO A 394 7.48 11.35 1.81
CA PRO A 394 7.34 12.62 2.51
C PRO A 394 6.16 13.44 1.98
N LEU A 395 5.39 14.05 2.89
CA LEU A 395 4.26 14.93 2.58
C LEU A 395 4.66 16.38 2.90
N LEU A 396 4.87 17.20 1.86
CA LEU A 396 5.51 18.52 2.00
C LEU A 396 4.58 19.72 1.83
N TYR A 397 3.43 19.50 1.21
CA TYR A 397 2.43 20.53 0.92
C TYR A 397 1.15 20.29 1.73
N ASP A 398 0.26 21.28 1.74
CA ASP A 398 -1.07 21.27 2.36
C ASP A 398 -1.09 20.73 3.81
N GLU A 399 -0.06 21.10 4.58
CA GLU A 399 0.16 20.70 5.96
C GLU A 399 -1.06 20.98 6.85
N GLY A 400 -1.67 22.15 6.75
CA GLY A 400 -2.81 22.55 7.59
C GLY A 400 -4.07 21.70 7.42
N SER A 401 -4.19 20.93 6.34
CA SER A 401 -5.33 20.05 6.07
C SER A 401 -5.06 18.58 6.42
N ASP A 402 -3.89 18.25 6.99
CA ASP A 402 -3.51 16.87 7.27
C ASP A 402 -3.97 16.41 8.66
N VAL A 403 -4.49 15.18 8.73
CA VAL A 403 -4.94 14.55 9.98
C VAL A 403 -3.86 14.51 11.06
N VAL A 404 -2.58 14.37 10.69
CA VAL A 404 -1.47 14.36 11.65
C VAL A 404 -1.34 15.73 12.32
N LEU A 405 -1.37 16.81 11.55
CA LEU A 405 -1.23 18.16 12.10
C LEU A 405 -2.45 18.55 12.93
N LYS A 406 -3.66 18.16 12.51
CA LYS A 406 -4.86 18.25 13.33
C LYS A 406 -4.65 17.60 14.71
N VAL A 407 -4.21 16.34 14.74
CA VAL A 407 -3.97 15.61 15.99
C VAL A 407 -2.86 16.23 16.84
N VAL A 408 -1.78 16.73 16.24
CA VAL A 408 -0.68 17.39 16.96
C VAL A 408 -1.14 18.70 17.59
N ASN A 409 -1.97 19.48 16.89
CA ASN A 409 -2.49 20.76 17.37
C ASN A 409 -3.57 20.60 18.44
N ASP A 410 -4.35 19.51 18.39
CA ASP A 410 -5.36 19.19 19.41
C ASP A 410 -4.77 18.83 20.79
N ILE A 411 -3.44 18.68 20.88
CA ILE A 411 -2.76 18.31 22.12
C ILE A 411 -2.34 19.54 22.89
N ASP A 412 -2.73 19.59 24.15
CA ASP A 412 -2.23 20.55 25.12
C ASP A 412 -0.82 20.17 25.59
N TRP A 413 0.20 20.66 24.88
CA TRP A 413 1.62 20.44 25.17
C TRP A 413 2.08 21.00 26.52
N SER A 414 1.35 21.96 27.08
CA SER A 414 1.64 22.52 28.40
C SER A 414 1.49 21.47 29.50
N ARG A 415 0.57 20.51 29.34
CA ARG A 415 0.42 19.37 30.27
C ARG A 415 1.65 18.48 30.33
N TYR A 416 2.42 18.44 29.24
CA TYR A 416 3.64 17.64 29.12
C TYR A 416 4.92 18.47 29.34
N LYS A 417 4.79 19.66 29.95
CA LYS A 417 5.90 20.58 30.29
C LYS A 417 6.68 21.11 29.08
N ALA A 418 6.15 20.97 27.87
CA ALA A 418 6.68 21.59 26.66
C ALA A 418 5.93 22.91 26.41
N LYS A 419 6.38 23.99 27.06
CA LYS A 419 5.74 25.32 26.99
C LYS A 419 6.43 26.24 25.97
N GLY A 420 5.68 27.20 25.44
CA GLY A 420 6.18 28.22 24.51
C GLY A 420 6.51 27.62 23.14
N ASP A 421 7.72 27.91 22.64
CA ASP A 421 8.24 27.41 21.37
C ASP A 421 9.29 26.31 21.61
N PRO A 422 8.90 25.11 22.06
CA PRO A 422 9.86 24.06 22.38
C PRO A 422 10.63 23.60 21.12
N PRO A 423 11.93 23.28 21.23
CA PRO A 423 12.70 22.67 20.15
C PRO A 423 12.28 21.20 19.98
N LEU A 424 11.10 20.99 19.39
CA LEU A 424 10.41 19.71 19.31
C LEU A 424 10.21 19.29 17.86
N VAL A 425 10.62 18.07 17.53
CA VAL A 425 10.38 17.44 16.23
C VAL A 425 9.48 16.23 16.43
N ILE A 426 8.44 16.13 15.60
CA ILE A 426 7.54 14.98 15.54
C ILE A 426 7.66 14.36 14.16
N VAL A 427 7.92 13.07 14.10
CA VAL A 427 7.89 12.29 12.85
C VAL A 427 6.68 11.37 12.91
N SER A 428 5.88 11.37 11.85
CA SER A 428 4.71 10.50 11.71
C SER A 428 4.83 9.69 10.42
N HIS A 429 4.49 8.41 10.48
CA HIS A 429 4.49 7.55 9.32
C HIS A 429 3.28 6.62 9.35
N ILE A 430 2.44 6.76 8.31
CA ILE A 430 1.25 5.93 8.11
C ILE A 430 1.54 4.93 7.00
N CYS A 431 1.50 3.64 7.33
CA CYS A 431 1.63 2.54 6.40
C CYS A 431 0.28 1.90 6.15
N SER A 432 -0.13 1.72 4.90
CA SER A 432 -1.37 1.02 4.54
C SER A 432 -1.29 0.48 3.11
N THR A 433 -2.11 -0.53 2.80
CA THR A 433 -2.31 -0.97 1.41
C THR A 433 -2.94 0.11 0.54
N ARG A 434 -3.72 1.01 1.15
CA ARG A 434 -4.31 2.18 0.51
C ARG A 434 -4.20 3.32 1.51
N ILE A 435 -3.71 4.49 1.11
CA ILE A 435 -3.71 5.68 1.98
C ILE A 435 -4.89 6.55 1.53
N PRO A 436 -5.72 7.05 2.46
CA PRO A 436 -6.86 7.89 2.09
C PRO A 436 -6.38 9.33 1.87
N TYR A 437 -5.77 9.63 0.73
CA TYR A 437 -5.36 10.99 0.39
C TYR A 437 -6.60 11.88 0.10
N LYS A 438 -6.58 13.17 0.47
CA LYS A 438 -7.67 14.10 0.11
C LYS A 438 -7.59 14.53 -1.36
N THR A 439 -6.37 14.66 -1.90
CA THR A 439 -6.11 15.09 -3.28
C THR A 439 -5.41 13.99 -4.09
N ALA A 440 -5.52 14.06 -5.42
CA ALA A 440 -4.80 13.17 -6.32
C ALA A 440 -3.27 13.36 -6.26
N GLY A 441 -2.82 14.55 -5.84
CA GLY A 441 -1.40 14.90 -5.65
C GLY A 441 -0.74 14.20 -4.47
N LYS A 442 -1.52 13.60 -3.56
CA LYS A 442 -1.03 12.85 -2.38
C LYS A 442 -0.25 13.68 -1.37
N GLU A 443 -0.69 14.90 -1.11
CA GLU A 443 0.01 15.84 -0.22
C GLU A 443 -0.47 15.79 1.24
N ASN A 444 -1.67 15.28 1.48
CA ASN A 444 -2.24 15.16 2.82
C ASN A 444 -3.15 13.93 2.96
N VAL A 445 -3.24 13.44 4.19
CA VAL A 445 -4.08 12.30 4.57
C VAL A 445 -5.43 12.80 5.09
N ALA A 446 -6.50 12.15 4.65
CA ALA A 446 -7.87 12.45 5.04
C ALA A 446 -8.18 12.06 6.49
N ASP A 447 -9.13 12.80 7.07
CA ASP A 447 -9.55 12.64 8.46
C ASP A 447 -10.46 11.41 8.61
N ARG A 448 -9.84 10.24 8.81
CA ARG A 448 -10.55 8.99 9.13
C ARG A 448 -10.53 8.79 10.65
N PRO A 449 -11.68 8.56 11.31
CA PRO A 449 -11.74 8.42 12.77
C PRO A 449 -10.79 7.36 13.33
N GLU A 450 -10.64 6.23 12.62
CA GLU A 450 -9.77 5.13 13.04
C GLU A 450 -8.29 5.52 13.00
N ILE A 451 -7.87 6.26 11.96
CA ILE A 451 -6.50 6.77 11.81
C ILE A 451 -6.23 7.85 12.86
N GLU A 452 -7.16 8.80 13.02
CA GLU A 452 -7.07 9.88 14.01
C GLU A 452 -6.91 9.32 15.43
N ARG A 453 -7.71 8.32 15.79
CA ARG A 453 -7.63 7.64 17.09
C ARG A 453 -6.25 7.03 17.33
N GLU A 454 -5.70 6.27 16.37
CA GLU A 454 -4.39 5.64 16.54
C GLU A 454 -3.24 6.64 16.60
N LEU A 455 -3.30 7.72 15.80
CA LEU A 455 -2.36 8.83 15.88
C LEU A 455 -2.40 9.48 17.26
N LYS A 456 -3.60 9.79 17.78
CA LYS A 456 -3.81 10.40 19.10
C LYS A 456 -3.28 9.53 20.23
N LEU A 457 -3.47 8.21 20.16
CA LEU A 457 -2.93 7.28 21.16
C LEU A 457 -1.40 7.19 21.09
N ALA A 458 -0.82 7.16 19.89
CA ALA A 458 0.63 7.11 19.69
C ALA A 458 1.33 8.37 20.25
N ILE A 459 0.82 9.55 19.91
CA ILE A 459 1.39 10.82 20.36
C ILE A 459 1.22 11.04 21.87
N GLN A 460 0.07 10.67 22.45
CA GLN A 460 -0.12 10.74 23.91
C GLN A 460 0.85 9.81 24.65
N PHE A 461 1.11 8.61 24.11
CA PHE A 461 2.09 7.70 24.69
C PHE A 461 3.50 8.32 24.72
N MET A 462 3.94 8.89 23.60
CA MET A 462 5.25 9.54 23.52
C MET A 462 5.33 10.82 24.37
N ALA A 463 4.27 11.62 24.39
CA ALA A 463 4.19 12.86 25.17
C ALA A 463 4.29 12.59 26.68
N ARG A 464 3.71 11.49 27.18
CA ARG A 464 3.91 11.04 28.57
C ARG A 464 5.38 10.75 28.88
N LYS A 465 6.10 10.07 27.97
CA LYS A 465 7.55 9.81 28.13
C LYS A 465 8.35 11.11 28.09
N LEU A 466 8.01 12.04 27.21
CA LEU A 466 8.61 13.37 27.16
C LEU A 466 8.42 14.11 28.50
N SER A 467 7.22 14.07 29.08
CA SER A 467 6.96 14.73 30.36
C SER A 467 7.83 14.18 31.49
N VAL A 468 8.13 12.87 31.50
CA VAL A 468 9.05 12.28 32.48
C VAL A 468 10.46 12.84 32.31
N PHE A 469 10.94 12.96 31.07
CA PHE A 469 12.23 13.57 30.77
C PHE A 469 12.28 15.05 31.19
N MET A 470 11.25 15.83 30.85
CA MET A 470 11.15 17.25 31.23
C MET A 470 11.14 17.45 32.75
N ASN A 471 10.46 16.59 33.49
CA ASN A 471 10.46 16.66 34.95
C ASN A 471 11.85 16.43 35.53
N LYS A 472 12.60 15.44 35.03
CA LYS A 472 13.98 15.17 35.45
C LYS A 472 14.90 16.37 35.16
N ARG A 473 14.79 16.94 33.95
CA ARG A 473 15.54 18.12 33.55
C ARG A 473 15.20 19.35 34.43
N GLY A 474 13.92 19.59 34.67
CA GLY A 474 13.47 20.69 35.53
C GLY A 474 13.96 20.56 36.98
N GLN A 475 14.02 19.33 37.52
CA GLN A 475 14.59 19.07 38.84
C GLN A 475 16.10 19.35 38.86
N ALA A 476 16.84 18.93 37.84
CA ALA A 476 18.27 19.20 37.73
C ALA A 476 18.56 20.71 37.61
N GLU A 477 17.80 21.44 36.80
CA GLU A 477 17.91 22.90 36.68
C GLU A 477 17.56 23.62 37.99
N ALA A 478 16.53 23.16 38.72
CA ALA A 478 16.16 23.71 40.01
C ALA A 478 17.26 23.46 41.07
N ALA A 479 17.85 22.27 41.09
CA ALA A 479 18.98 21.95 41.97
C ALA A 479 20.20 22.84 41.66
N LYS A 480 20.52 23.03 40.37
CA LYS A 480 21.61 23.93 39.93
C LYS A 480 21.36 25.39 40.33
N LYS A 481 20.14 25.89 40.15
CA LYS A 481 19.75 27.23 40.61
C LYS A 481 19.86 27.37 42.12
N ARG A 482 19.44 26.36 42.88
CA ARG A 482 19.53 26.32 44.34
C ARG A 482 20.99 26.33 44.80
N ALA A 483 21.84 25.49 44.23
CA ALA A 483 23.28 25.47 44.53
C ALA A 483 23.94 26.82 44.22
N ASN A 484 23.62 27.44 43.09
CA ASN A 484 24.13 28.78 42.74
C ASN A 484 23.68 29.86 43.72
N LEU A 485 22.42 29.81 44.19
CA LEU A 485 21.93 30.73 45.21
C LEU A 485 22.68 30.53 46.53
N TYR A 486 22.88 29.29 46.97
CA TYR A 486 23.63 29.01 48.19
C TYR A 486 25.09 29.43 48.09
N ALA A 487 25.76 29.20 46.96
CA ALA A 487 27.11 29.69 46.72
C ALA A 487 27.22 31.22 46.85
N LYS A 488 26.16 31.96 46.52
CA LYS A 488 26.11 33.43 46.65
C LYS A 488 25.76 33.90 48.07
N TYR A 489 24.76 33.30 48.71
CA TYR A 489 24.19 33.81 49.96
C TYR A 489 24.82 33.22 51.23
N VAL A 490 25.29 31.98 51.20
CA VAL A 490 25.85 31.34 52.40
C VAL A 490 27.10 32.08 52.92
N PRO A 491 28.03 32.57 52.06
CA PRO A 491 29.14 33.42 52.52
C PRO A 491 28.67 34.71 53.23
N LEU A 492 27.66 35.39 52.69
CA LEU A 492 27.10 36.61 53.28
C LEU A 492 26.46 36.34 54.65
N ILE A 493 25.74 35.22 54.79
CA ILE A 493 25.13 34.81 56.06
C ILE A 493 26.22 34.53 57.10
N ALA A 494 27.28 33.81 56.72
CA ALA A 494 28.39 33.52 57.62
C ALA A 494 29.08 34.81 58.10
N GLN A 495 29.30 35.77 57.19
CA GLN A 495 29.85 37.07 57.54
C GLN A 495 28.95 37.82 58.54
N PHE A 496 27.66 38.02 58.22
CA PHE A 496 26.73 38.74 59.10
C PHE A 496 26.55 38.07 60.46
N CYS A 497 26.49 36.74 60.50
CA CYS A 497 26.41 36.01 61.77
C CYS A 497 27.67 36.18 62.62
N THR A 498 28.85 36.30 61.99
CA THR A 498 30.14 36.52 62.68
C THR A 498 30.18 37.92 63.29
N GLU A 499 29.75 38.93 62.52
CA GLU A 499 29.63 40.32 62.98
C GLU A 499 28.64 40.45 64.15
N LEU A 500 27.43 39.89 64.02
CA LEU A 500 26.40 39.93 65.08
C LEU A 500 26.82 39.21 66.37
N ALA A 501 27.57 38.11 66.24
CA ALA A 501 28.05 37.35 67.39
C ALA A 501 29.30 37.97 68.06
N GLY A 502 29.84 39.07 67.51
CA GLY A 502 31.07 39.70 68.01
C GLY A 502 32.32 38.83 67.88
N LYS A 503 32.31 37.85 66.97
CA LYS A 503 33.44 36.92 66.75
C LYS A 503 34.34 37.43 65.62
N LYS A 504 35.63 37.05 65.64
CA LYS A 504 36.60 37.44 64.61
C LYS A 504 36.71 36.47 63.44
N ASN A 505 36.35 35.20 63.65
CA ASN A 505 36.56 34.15 62.66
C ASN A 505 35.21 33.64 62.14
N GLU A 506 35.09 33.57 60.82
CA GLU A 506 33.91 33.02 60.16
C GLU A 506 33.78 31.51 60.39
N PRO A 507 32.54 30.99 60.48
CA PRO A 507 32.31 29.55 60.52
C PRO A 507 32.78 28.88 59.22
N ASN A 508 33.28 27.63 59.31
CA ASN A 508 33.78 26.92 58.13
C ASN A 508 32.64 26.51 57.20
N ILE A 509 32.46 27.28 56.13
CA ILE A 509 31.39 27.13 55.13
C ILE A 509 31.76 26.10 54.05
N GLN A 510 33.04 25.71 53.95
CA GLN A 510 33.50 24.84 52.86
C GLN A 510 32.84 23.46 52.88
N LYS A 511 32.46 22.94 54.05
CA LYS A 511 31.73 21.67 54.15
C LYS A 511 30.33 21.75 53.55
N ILE A 512 29.62 22.86 53.78
CA ILE A 512 28.26 23.10 53.25
C ILE A 512 28.29 23.28 51.74
N LEU A 513 29.32 23.98 51.23
CA LEU A 513 29.51 24.19 49.79
C LEU A 513 30.06 22.94 49.07
N GLN A 514 30.75 22.03 49.77
CA GLN A 514 31.26 20.78 49.21
C GLN A 514 30.18 19.70 49.06
N GLU A 515 29.18 19.65 49.94
CA GLU A 515 28.05 18.70 49.83
C GLU A 515 27.12 19.01 48.65
N GLU A 516 27.09 20.25 48.16
CA GLU A 516 26.23 20.70 47.05
C GLU A 516 27.02 21.19 45.82
N LYS A 517 28.21 20.61 45.56
CA LYS A 517 28.99 20.98 44.37
C LYS A 517 28.13 20.91 43.11
N PRO A 518 28.22 21.93 42.23
CA PRO A 518 27.47 21.93 40.98
C PRO A 518 27.92 20.75 40.14
N ILE A 519 26.94 19.98 39.63
CA ILE A 519 27.19 19.01 38.58
C ILE A 519 27.59 19.83 37.34
N GLU A 520 28.89 19.90 37.07
CA GLU A 520 29.41 20.37 35.79
C GLU A 520 29.02 19.36 34.71
N ASN A 521 28.64 19.88 33.54
CA ASN A 521 28.04 19.13 32.45
C ASN A 521 29.04 18.10 31.89
N GLU A 522 28.62 16.84 31.79
CA GLU A 522 29.00 15.93 30.68
C GLU A 522 27.79 15.67 29.79
#